data_AF-A0A7X5XAT6-F1
#
_entry.id   AF-A0A7X5XAT6-F1
#
_cell.length_a   1.000
_cell.length_b   1.000
_cell.length_c   1.000
_cell.angle_alpha   90.00
_cell.angle_beta   90.00
_cell.angle_gamma   90.00
#
_symmetry.space_group_name_H-M   'P 1'
#
loop_
_entity.id
_entity.type
_entity.pdbx_description
1 polymer ?
#
loop_
_entity_poly.entity_id
_entity_poly.type
_entity_poly.pdbx_seq_one_letter_code
_entity_poly.pdbx_strand_id
1 'polypeptide(L)'
;MPVIAQLVQADEDTVRDVIHRFNEIGVACLDPQWAGGRPRLLTPDDEDFVIRTATTRPTRLGQPFTRWSIRKLAACLREVHGRVIRIGREAIRSEKGIRWGGRSLNAAA
;
A
#
# COMPACT_ATOMS: atom_id res chain seq x y z
N MET A 1 -3.09 38.10 -4.99
CA MET A 1 -4.05 38.38 -3.91
C MET A 1 -3.36 38.26 -2.54
N PRO A 2 -2.44 39.19 -2.21
CA PRO A 2 -1.55 39.03 -1.07
C PRO A 2 -2.26 39.13 0.29
N VAL A 3 -3.33 39.92 0.39
CA VAL A 3 -4.04 40.17 1.66
C VAL A 3 -4.78 38.93 2.16
N ILE A 4 -5.47 38.22 1.26
CA ILE A 4 -6.22 37.01 1.60
C ILE A 4 -5.24 35.88 1.97
N ALA A 5 -4.16 35.72 1.19
CA ALA A 5 -3.11 34.73 1.43
C ALA A 5 -2.43 34.91 2.81
N GLN A 6 -2.11 36.15 3.18
CA GLN A 6 -1.57 36.47 4.50
C GLN A 6 -2.56 36.17 5.63
N LEU A 7 -3.84 36.49 5.43
CA LEU A 7 -4.88 36.24 6.44
C LEU A 7 -5.09 34.75 6.71
N VAL A 8 -5.04 33.92 5.66
CA VAL A 8 -5.27 32.46 5.77
C VAL A 8 -3.99 31.64 5.91
N GLN A 9 -2.82 32.29 6.02
CA GLN A 9 -1.50 31.66 6.10
C GLN A 9 -1.27 30.62 4.99
N ALA A 10 -1.72 30.91 3.78
CA ALA A 10 -1.54 30.05 2.61
C ALA A 10 -0.69 30.76 1.55
N ASP A 11 -0.16 29.97 0.64
CA ASP A 11 0.52 30.48 -0.54
C ASP A 11 -0.46 31.23 -1.47
N GLU A 12 0.00 32.30 -2.12
CA GLU A 12 -0.84 33.14 -2.97
C GLU A 12 -1.42 32.38 -4.16
N ASP A 13 -0.66 31.44 -4.74
CA ASP A 13 -1.13 30.64 -5.86
C ASP A 13 -2.21 29.65 -5.42
N THR A 14 -2.08 29.09 -4.21
CA THR A 14 -3.12 28.24 -3.60
C THR A 14 -4.43 29.00 -3.41
N VAL A 15 -4.37 30.24 -2.92
CA VAL A 15 -5.56 31.08 -2.76
C VAL A 15 -6.20 31.41 -4.11
N ARG A 16 -5.39 31.68 -5.13
CA ARG A 16 -5.89 31.95 -6.49
C ARG A 16 -6.64 30.74 -7.04
N ASP A 17 -6.06 29.54 -6.92
CA ASP A 17 -6.66 28.29 -7.39
C ASP A 17 -7.97 27.97 -6.68
N VAL A 18 -8.02 28.16 -5.34
CA VAL A 18 -9.24 27.95 -4.56
C VAL A 18 -10.34 28.92 -4.96
N ILE A 19 -10.02 30.19 -5.18
CA ILE A 19 -11.00 31.20 -5.62
C ILE A 19 -11.54 30.87 -7.02
N HIS A 20 -10.67 30.51 -7.97
CA HIS A 20 -11.12 30.10 -9.30
C HIS A 20 -12.02 28.87 -9.25
N ARG A 21 -11.61 27.85 -8.50
CA ARG A 21 -12.39 26.62 -8.34
C ARG A 21 -13.73 26.89 -7.64
N PHE A 22 -13.76 27.78 -6.64
CA PHE A 22 -15.00 28.21 -6.00
C PHE A 22 -15.93 28.94 -6.98
N ASN A 23 -15.40 29.79 -7.86
CA ASN A 23 -16.21 30.50 -8.86
C ASN A 23 -16.76 29.56 -9.95
N GLU A 24 -16.07 28.46 -10.25
CA GLU A 24 -16.48 27.50 -11.27
C GLU A 24 -17.51 26.48 -10.77
N ILE A 25 -17.27 25.89 -9.59
CA ILE A 25 -18.06 24.75 -9.08
C ILE A 25 -18.70 25.01 -7.71
N GLY A 26 -18.58 26.22 -7.18
CA GLY A 26 -19.15 26.61 -5.89
C GLY A 26 -18.53 25.85 -4.72
N VAL A 27 -19.33 25.61 -3.67
CA VAL A 27 -18.92 24.91 -2.44
C VAL A 27 -18.44 23.48 -2.71
N ALA A 28 -18.80 22.88 -3.84
CA ALA A 28 -18.29 21.57 -4.25
C ALA A 28 -16.75 21.57 -4.45
N CYS A 29 -16.11 22.73 -4.58
CA CYS A 29 -14.65 22.84 -4.59
C CYS A 29 -13.98 22.42 -3.27
N LEU A 30 -14.72 22.48 -2.17
CA LEU A 30 -14.26 22.11 -0.84
C LEU A 30 -14.39 20.61 -0.55
N ASP A 31 -15.02 19.85 -1.45
CA ASP A 31 -15.03 18.39 -1.35
C ASP A 31 -13.70 17.85 -1.91
N PRO A 32 -12.77 17.40 -1.04
CA PRO A 32 -11.53 16.84 -1.54
C PRO A 32 -11.88 15.59 -2.34
N GLN A 33 -11.60 15.63 -3.64
CA GLN A 33 -11.41 14.41 -4.41
C GLN A 33 -10.15 13.75 -3.88
N TRP A 34 -10.28 13.00 -2.77
CA TRP A 34 -9.26 12.07 -2.33
C TRP A 34 -9.11 11.04 -3.44
N ALA A 35 -8.29 11.37 -4.43
CA ALA A 35 -7.70 10.38 -5.29
C ALA A 35 -6.93 9.47 -4.33
N GLY A 36 -7.52 8.32 -4.00
CA GLY A 36 -6.80 7.24 -3.35
C GLY A 36 -5.46 7.15 -4.07
N GLY A 37 -4.36 7.29 -3.32
CA GLY A 37 -3.02 7.35 -3.90
C GLY A 37 -2.80 6.19 -4.87
N ARG A 38 -1.76 6.29 -5.70
CA ARG A 38 -1.40 5.34 -6.78
C ARG A 38 -2.11 3.98 -6.65
N PRO A 39 -2.97 3.59 -7.62
CA PRO A 39 -3.77 2.38 -7.56
C PRO A 39 -2.95 1.19 -7.05
N ARG A 40 -3.49 0.48 -6.06
CA ARG A 40 -2.83 -0.70 -5.51
C ARG A 40 -2.58 -1.67 -6.67
N LEU A 41 -1.31 -2.00 -6.90
CA LEU A 41 -0.89 -2.96 -7.93
C LEU A 41 -1.29 -4.39 -7.56
N LEU A 42 -1.83 -4.60 -6.36
CA LEU A 42 -2.29 -5.88 -5.87
C LEU A 42 -3.80 -5.96 -5.95
N THR A 43 -4.25 -6.95 -6.73
CA THR A 43 -5.60 -7.47 -6.66
C THR A 43 -5.82 -8.12 -5.28
N PRO A 44 -7.03 -8.08 -4.71
CA PRO A 44 -7.33 -8.73 -3.43
C PRO A 44 -6.93 -10.21 -3.40
N ASP A 45 -7.14 -10.94 -4.50
CA ASP A 45 -6.70 -12.34 -4.66
C ASP A 45 -5.19 -12.53 -4.50
N ASP A 46 -4.40 -11.54 -4.92
CA ASP A 46 -2.94 -11.58 -4.81
C ASP A 46 -2.50 -11.19 -3.39
N GLU A 47 -3.22 -10.30 -2.69
CA GLU A 47 -3.02 -10.01 -1.26
C GLU A 47 -3.24 -11.28 -0.43
N ASP A 48 -4.37 -11.98 -0.63
CA ASP A 48 -4.68 -13.23 0.06
C ASP A 48 -3.66 -14.33 -0.23
N PHE A 49 -3.20 -14.43 -1.48
CA PHE A 49 -2.16 -15.37 -1.87
C PHE A 49 -0.84 -15.09 -1.15
N VAL A 50 -0.44 -13.83 -1.03
CA VAL A 50 0.78 -13.40 -0.35
C VAL A 50 0.68 -13.68 1.15
N ILE A 51 -0.45 -13.35 1.78
CA ILE A 51 -0.70 -13.60 3.21
C ILE A 51 -0.67 -15.11 3.50
N ARG A 52 -1.33 -15.93 2.68
CA ARG A 52 -1.34 -17.39 2.83
C ARG A 52 0.06 -17.99 2.67
N THR A 53 0.84 -17.50 1.69
CA THR A 53 2.23 -17.93 1.49
C THR A 53 3.11 -17.54 2.68
N ALA A 54 2.96 -16.30 3.18
CA ALA A 54 3.74 -15.77 4.30
C ALA A 54 3.41 -16.43 5.66
N THR A 55 2.19 -16.95 5.82
CA THR A 55 1.76 -17.66 7.05
C THR A 55 2.10 -19.15 7.00
N THR A 56 2.23 -19.75 5.82
CA THR A 56 2.65 -21.15 5.66
C THR A 56 4.11 -21.33 6.02
N ARG A 57 4.50 -22.38 6.76
CA ARG A 57 5.92 -22.62 7.05
C ARG A 57 6.71 -22.87 5.75
N PRO A 58 7.87 -22.25 5.52
CA PRO A 58 8.60 -22.41 4.26
C PRO A 58 9.02 -23.85 3.96
N THR A 59 9.24 -24.67 4.99
CA THR A 59 9.51 -26.11 4.83
C THR A 59 8.36 -26.86 4.17
N ARG A 60 7.10 -26.44 4.36
CA ARG A 60 5.93 -27.01 3.66
C ARG A 60 5.90 -26.63 2.17
N LEU A 61 6.59 -25.57 1.78
CA LEU A 61 6.75 -25.14 0.39
C LEU A 61 8.07 -25.65 -0.24
N GLY A 62 8.74 -26.63 0.40
CA GLY A 62 9.98 -27.20 -0.11
C GLY A 62 11.21 -26.29 0.00
N GLN A 63 11.11 -25.18 0.74
CA GLN A 63 12.20 -24.22 0.87
C GLN A 63 13.18 -24.65 1.99
N PRO A 64 14.50 -24.49 1.81
CA PRO A 64 15.53 -24.99 2.74
C PRO A 64 15.69 -24.12 4.00
N PHE A 65 14.62 -23.45 4.46
CA PHE A 65 14.66 -22.56 5.61
C PHE A 65 13.41 -22.65 6.48
N THR A 66 13.56 -22.32 7.76
CA THR A 66 12.50 -22.46 8.78
C THR A 66 11.68 -21.19 8.99
N ARG A 67 12.17 -20.02 8.53
CA ARG A 67 11.56 -18.71 8.76
C ARG A 67 11.50 -17.87 7.48
N TRP A 68 10.41 -17.12 7.34
CA TRP A 68 10.26 -16.13 6.28
C TRP A 68 11.08 -14.87 6.55
N SER A 69 11.64 -14.33 5.47
CA SER A 69 12.07 -12.94 5.39
C SER A 69 11.39 -12.32 4.17
N ILE A 70 11.23 -10.99 4.15
CA ILE A 70 10.65 -10.26 3.02
C ILE A 70 11.35 -10.64 1.70
N ARG A 71 12.69 -10.79 1.72
CA ARG A 71 13.49 -11.19 0.55
C ARG A 71 13.19 -12.61 0.09
N LYS A 72 13.06 -13.55 1.03
CA LYS A 72 12.78 -14.96 0.75
C LYS A 72 11.37 -15.16 0.23
N LEU A 73 10.40 -14.44 0.79
CA LEU A 73 9.02 -14.45 0.32
C LEU A 73 8.93 -13.91 -1.11
N ALA A 74 9.57 -12.77 -1.40
CA ALA A 74 9.62 -12.22 -2.75
C ALA A 74 10.34 -13.14 -3.77
N ALA A 75 11.29 -13.98 -3.33
CA ALA A 75 11.90 -14.99 -4.20
C ALA A 75 10.93 -16.16 -4.47
N CYS A 76 10.32 -16.71 -3.42
CA CYS A 76 9.35 -17.80 -3.53
C CYS A 76 8.13 -17.41 -4.37
N LEU A 77 7.59 -16.19 -4.19
CA LEU A 77 6.47 -15.68 -5.00
C LEU A 77 6.82 -15.52 -6.49
N ARG A 78 8.11 -15.35 -6.83
CA ARG A 78 8.55 -15.33 -8.23
C ARG A 78 8.70 -16.72 -8.82
N GLU A 79 8.98 -17.73 -7.99
CA GLU A 79 9.16 -19.13 -8.40
C GLU A 79 7.83 -19.90 -8.52
N VAL A 80 6.82 -19.59 -7.70
CA VAL A 80 5.56 -20.38 -7.56
C VAL A 80 4.55 -20.22 -8.72
N HIS A 81 4.99 -19.80 -9.92
CA HIS A 81 4.24 -19.81 -11.19
C HIS A 81 3.09 -18.80 -11.42
N GLY A 82 3.10 -18.26 -12.65
CA GLY A 82 1.88 -17.94 -13.43
C GLY A 82 1.37 -16.51 -13.38
N ARG A 83 1.46 -15.83 -12.24
CA ARG A 83 1.07 -14.41 -12.12
C ARG A 83 2.33 -13.59 -11.91
N VAL A 84 2.61 -12.67 -12.83
CA VAL A 84 3.71 -11.71 -12.69
C VAL A 84 3.30 -10.68 -11.64
N ILE A 85 3.25 -11.13 -10.39
CA ILE A 85 3.00 -10.31 -9.23
C ILE A 85 4.29 -9.51 -9.01
N ARG A 86 4.40 -8.35 -9.68
CA ARG A 86 5.50 -7.38 -9.48
C ARG A 86 5.28 -6.62 -8.18
N ILE A 87 5.29 -7.35 -7.07
CA ILE A 87 5.27 -6.77 -5.74
C ILE A 87 6.66 -6.21 -5.43
N GLY A 88 6.71 -4.89 -5.24
CA GLY A 88 7.84 -4.26 -4.58
C GLY A 88 7.92 -4.68 -3.11
N ARG A 89 9.14 -4.75 -2.56
CA ARG A 89 9.36 -5.12 -1.13
C ARG A 89 8.55 -4.24 -0.15
N GLU A 90 8.28 -3.00 -0.54
CA GLU A 90 7.46 -2.07 0.24
C GLU A 90 5.98 -2.49 0.30
N ALA A 91 5.42 -3.04 -0.78
CA ALA A 91 4.05 -3.55 -0.74
C ALA A 91 3.93 -4.78 0.18
N ILE A 92 4.93 -5.68 0.19
CA ILE A 92 5.01 -6.79 1.17
C ILE A 92 5.09 -6.26 2.60
N ARG A 93 5.82 -5.16 2.80
CA ARG A 93 6.05 -4.57 4.12
C ARG A 93 4.79 -3.88 4.66
N SER A 94 4.05 -3.22 3.79
CA SER A 94 2.80 -2.53 4.11
C SER A 94 1.60 -3.47 4.24
N GLU A 95 1.77 -4.76 3.92
CA GLU A 95 0.68 -5.74 3.96
C GLU A 95 0.17 -5.96 5.38
N LYS A 96 -1.13 -5.75 5.56
CA LYS A 96 -1.76 -5.86 6.87
C LYS A 96 -2.02 -7.34 7.17
N GLY A 97 -1.34 -7.88 8.17
CA GLY A 97 -1.53 -9.27 8.60
C GLY A 97 -0.25 -10.11 8.67
N ILE A 98 0.87 -9.59 8.14
CA ILE A 98 2.16 -10.28 8.23
C ILE A 98 2.98 -9.70 9.38
N ARG A 99 3.07 -10.44 10.50
CA ARG A 99 3.98 -10.10 11.60
C ARG A 99 5.41 -10.51 11.23
N TRP A 100 6.19 -9.55 10.76
CA TRP A 100 7.62 -9.72 10.50
C TRP A 100 8.39 -9.84 11.81
N GLY A 101 8.85 -11.05 12.14
CA GLY A 101 9.69 -11.26 13.31
C GLY A 101 9.30 -12.51 14.08
N GLY A 102 9.92 -13.64 13.70
CA GLY A 102 10.31 -14.74 14.59
C GLY A 102 9.24 -15.52 15.35
N ARG A 103 7.98 -15.09 15.40
CA ARG A 103 6.88 -15.80 16.10
C ARG A 103 5.81 -16.21 15.11
N SER A 104 5.92 -17.45 14.66
CA SER A 104 4.83 -18.21 14.05
C SER A 104 3.68 -18.32 15.06
N LEU A 105 2.62 -17.52 14.91
CA LEU A 105 1.31 -17.87 15.45
C LEU A 105 0.75 -18.99 14.57
N ASN A 106 1.18 -20.22 14.84
CA ASN A 106 0.54 -21.50 14.51
C ASN A 106 1.52 -22.61 14.88
N ALA A 107 1.61 -22.82 16.18
CA ALA A 107 1.86 -24.10 16.79
C ALA A 107 0.58 -24.47 17.54
N ALA A 108 -0.46 -24.87 16.81
CA ALA A 108 -1.62 -25.63 17.31
C ALA A 108 -2.53 -25.98 16.13
N ALA A 109 -2.99 -27.23 16.12
CA ALA A 109 -3.85 -27.93 15.15
C ALA A 109 -3.19 -28.27 13.81
#